data_AF-A0A4Q2Y8V0-F1
#
_entry.id   AF-A0A4Q2Y8V0-F1
#
_cell.length_a   1.000
_cell.length_b   1.000
_cell.length_c   1.000
_cell.angle_alpha   90.00
_cell.angle_beta   90.00
_cell.angle_gamma   90.00
#
_symmetry.space_group_name_H-M   'P 1'
#
loop_
_entity.id
_entity.type
_entity.pdbx_description
1 polymer ?
#
loop_
_entity_poly.entity_id
_entity_poly.type
_entity_poly.pdbx_seq_one_letter_code
_entity_poly.pdbx_strand_id
1 'polypeptide(L)'
;MTAENVEAIIKLEETARAHRTWADRISGVVARFCGSMAFVWVHVAWFGGWIACNMVPGLPHFDAFPFTFLTLVVSLEAIFLSTFILISQNMDTRLSERRNHLDLQINLLAEQENTKMLLLLSRIAEKLDVKCDDDPSIEVLEQSTRPEHLAKQIEKADQELSKKHKSGS
;
A
#
# COMPACT_ATOMS: atom_id res chain seq x y z
N MET A 1 -28.87 13.86 12.89
CA MET A 1 -28.30 12.88 11.95
C MET A 1 -26.85 13.19 11.55
N THR A 2 -26.44 14.45 11.34
CA THR A 2 -25.03 14.76 11.00
C THR A 2 -24.09 14.73 12.20
N ALA A 3 -24.49 15.24 13.38
CA ALA A 3 -23.65 15.25 14.58
C ALA A 3 -23.32 13.84 15.11
N GLU A 4 -24.30 12.93 15.08
CA GLU A 4 -24.17 11.54 15.55
C GLU A 4 -23.22 10.72 14.65
N ASN A 5 -23.25 10.96 13.34
CA ASN A 5 -22.33 10.35 12.38
C ASN A 5 -20.89 10.87 12.55
N VAL A 6 -20.73 12.17 12.81
CA VAL A 6 -19.41 12.77 13.05
C VAL A 6 -18.78 12.20 14.33
N GLU A 7 -19.58 12.04 15.39
CA GLU A 7 -19.11 11.45 16.64
C GLU A 7 -18.76 9.96 16.48
N ALA A 8 -19.53 9.21 15.69
CA ALA A 8 -19.21 7.83 15.34
C ALA A 8 -17.88 7.70 14.56
N ILE A 9 -17.64 8.60 13.61
CA ILE A 9 -16.38 8.65 12.83
C ILE A 9 -15.19 8.99 13.74
N ILE A 10 -15.33 9.98 14.62
CA ILE A 10 -14.26 10.38 15.57
C ILE A 10 -13.94 9.23 16.54
N LYS A 11 -14.96 8.54 17.06
CA LYS A 11 -14.78 7.42 18.00
C LYS A 11 -14.14 6.20 17.37
N LEU A 12 -14.44 5.94 16.09
CA LEU A 12 -13.77 4.93 15.25
C LEU A 12 -12.31 5.29 14.99
N GLU A 13 -12.01 6.57 14.71
CA GLU A 13 -10.64 7.05 14.56
C GLU A 13 -9.85 6.93 15.88
N GLU A 14 -10.47 7.25 17.02
CA GLU A 14 -9.84 7.16 18.33
C GLU A 14 -9.55 5.71 18.74
N THR A 15 -10.46 4.75 18.51
CA THR A 15 -10.20 3.33 18.76
C THR A 15 -9.16 2.74 17.80
N ALA A 16 -9.12 3.21 16.55
CA ALA A 16 -8.07 2.85 15.60
C ALA A 16 -6.70 3.42 16.00
N ARG A 17 -6.65 4.63 16.59
CA ARG A 17 -5.43 5.27 17.08
C ARG A 17 -4.96 4.71 18.43
N ALA A 18 -5.87 4.30 19.31
CA ALA A 18 -5.56 3.79 20.64
C ALA A 18 -4.79 2.45 20.63
N HIS A 19 -4.83 1.74 19.50
CA HIS A 19 -4.07 0.50 19.30
C HIS A 19 -2.67 0.69 18.73
N ARG A 20 -2.17 1.94 18.61
CA ARG A 20 -0.78 2.21 18.23
C ARG A 20 0.15 1.90 19.40
N THR A 21 0.69 0.69 19.38
CA THR A 21 1.82 0.30 20.23
C THR A 21 3.01 1.24 20.01
N TRP A 22 3.92 1.28 20.98
CA TRP A 22 5.18 2.03 20.91
C TRP A 22 5.96 1.72 19.61
N ALA A 23 5.80 0.50 19.09
CA ALA A 23 6.30 0.04 17.80
C ALA A 23 5.79 0.84 16.59
N ASP A 24 4.54 1.33 16.59
CA ASP A 24 3.96 2.12 15.49
C ASP A 24 4.53 3.54 15.41
N ARG A 25 4.91 4.11 16.56
CA ARG A 25 5.58 5.42 16.58
C ARG A 25 7.02 5.30 16.08
N ILE A 26 7.71 4.23 16.49
CA ILE A 26 9.08 3.95 16.05
C ILE A 26 9.10 3.59 14.58
N SER A 27 8.18 2.74 14.11
CA SER A 27 8.09 2.39 12.69
C SER A 27 7.82 3.60 11.81
N GLY A 28 6.96 4.54 12.22
CA GLY A 28 6.70 5.76 11.46
C GLY A 28 7.91 6.70 11.36
N VAL A 29 8.73 6.78 12.40
CA VAL A 29 9.98 7.57 12.38
C VAL A 29 11.03 6.88 11.53
N VAL A 30 11.21 5.57 11.71
CA VAL A 30 12.17 4.76 10.97
C VAL A 30 11.82 4.70 9.48
N ALA A 31 10.55 4.53 9.12
CA ALA A 31 10.08 4.55 7.74
C ALA A 31 10.42 5.87 7.03
N ARG A 32 10.14 7.00 7.70
CA ARG A 32 10.49 8.33 7.17
C ARG A 32 11.99 8.56 7.10
N PHE A 33 12.75 8.01 8.04
CA PHE A 33 14.20 8.20 8.11
C PHE A 33 14.91 7.35 7.06
N CYS A 34 14.59 6.05 6.97
CA CYS A 34 15.14 5.13 5.98
C CYS A 34 14.69 5.44 4.53
N GLY A 35 13.48 6.00 4.36
CA GLY A 35 12.98 6.43 3.05
C GLY A 35 13.50 7.81 2.60
N SER A 36 14.24 8.53 3.45
CA SER A 36 14.72 9.87 3.14
C SER A 36 16.14 9.85 2.59
N MET A 37 16.38 10.60 1.51
CA MET A 37 17.71 10.76 0.91
C MET A 37 18.73 11.37 1.88
N ALA A 38 18.26 12.04 2.95
CA ALA A 38 19.11 12.58 4.00
C ALA A 38 19.93 11.50 4.73
N PHE A 39 19.37 10.30 4.90
CA PHE A 39 20.06 9.19 5.58
C PHE A 39 21.35 8.79 4.86
N VAL A 40 21.27 8.68 3.52
CA VAL A 40 22.40 8.35 2.65
C VAL A 40 23.48 9.42 2.74
N TRP A 41 23.10 10.70 2.69
CA TRP A 41 24.06 11.80 2.80
C TRP A 41 24.79 11.83 4.15
N VAL A 42 24.11 11.54 5.25
CA VAL A 42 24.75 11.43 6.58
C VAL A 42 25.79 10.31 6.59
N HIS A 43 25.49 9.16 6.01
CA HIS A 43 26.43 8.03 5.93
C HIS A 43 27.63 8.35 5.05
N VAL A 44 27.41 8.95 3.88
CA VAL A 44 28.48 9.38 2.98
C VAL A 44 29.38 10.39 3.68
N ALA A 45 28.82 11.37 4.39
CA ALA A 45 29.59 12.35 5.15
C ALA A 45 30.36 11.71 6.32
N TRP A 46 29.74 10.77 7.03
CA TRP A 46 30.34 10.04 8.14
C TRP A 46 31.53 9.18 7.68
N PHE A 47 31.33 8.31 6.68
CA PHE A 47 32.40 7.47 6.14
C PHE A 47 33.48 8.29 5.46
N GLY A 48 33.10 9.30 4.67
CA GLY A 48 34.04 10.23 4.04
C GLY A 48 34.87 10.98 5.07
N GLY A 49 34.24 11.46 6.15
CA GLY A 49 34.91 12.12 7.27
C GLY A 49 35.85 11.20 8.03
N TRP A 50 35.44 9.94 8.26
CA TRP A 50 36.30 8.93 8.90
C TRP A 50 37.55 8.63 8.08
N ILE A 51 37.37 8.39 6.77
CA ILE A 51 38.48 8.13 5.84
C ILE A 51 39.41 9.35 5.77
N ALA A 52 38.85 10.56 5.64
CA ALA A 52 39.62 11.80 5.57
C ALA A 52 40.44 12.02 6.84
N CYS A 53 39.84 11.82 8.03
CA CYS A 53 40.52 11.95 9.32
C CYS A 53 41.69 10.94 9.45
N ASN A 54 41.49 9.72 8.96
CA ASN A 54 42.48 8.65 9.03
C ASN A 54 43.61 8.81 7.99
N MET A 55 43.41 9.60 6.94
CA MET A 55 44.42 9.91 5.92
C MET A 55 45.29 11.14 6.29
N VAL A 56 45.00 11.84 7.39
CA VAL A 56 45.77 13.01 7.85
C VAL A 56 47.16 12.58 8.35
N PRO A 57 48.26 13.02 7.72
CA PRO A 57 49.61 12.70 8.18
C PRO A 57 49.89 13.40 9.51
N GLY A 58 50.21 12.64 10.57
CA GLY A 58 50.60 13.18 11.88
C GLY A 58 49.70 12.75 13.05
N LEU A 59 48.54 12.14 12.79
CA LEU A 59 47.78 11.42 13.82
C LEU A 59 48.11 9.91 13.78
N PRO A 60 48.07 9.21 14.92
CA PRO A 60 48.14 7.76 14.91
C PRO A 60 46.97 7.20 14.09
N HIS A 61 47.27 6.43 13.04
CA HIS A 61 46.28 5.78 12.19
C HIS A 61 45.45 4.82 13.04
N PHE A 62 44.28 5.28 13.49
CA PHE A 62 43.42 4.54 14.41
C PHE A 62 42.81 3.29 13.75
N ASP A 63 42.62 3.32 12.43
CA ASP A 63 42.09 2.20 11.65
C ASP A 63 42.84 2.11 10.30
N ALA A 64 44.07 1.58 10.32
CA ALA A 64 44.88 1.48 9.10
C ALA A 64 44.18 0.64 8.02
N PHE A 65 44.48 0.93 6.75
CA PHE A 65 43.98 0.14 5.62
C PHE A 65 44.25 -1.35 5.89
N PRO A 66 43.22 -2.22 5.95
CA PRO A 66 41.95 -2.19 5.21
C PRO A 66 40.69 -1.69 5.97
N PHE A 67 40.81 -0.86 7.01
CA PHE A 67 39.67 -0.33 7.80
C PHE A 67 38.79 -1.42 8.45
N THR A 68 39.40 -2.29 9.26
CA THR A 68 38.71 -3.43 9.88
C THR A 68 37.61 -3.01 10.84
N PHE A 69 37.80 -1.93 11.60
CA PHE A 69 36.79 -1.44 12.55
C PHE A 69 35.59 -0.83 11.84
N LEU A 70 35.82 0.01 10.83
CA LEU A 70 34.74 0.59 10.02
C LEU A 70 33.93 -0.51 9.36
N THR A 71 34.58 -1.52 8.78
CA THR A 71 33.90 -2.64 8.12
C THR A 71 33.02 -3.44 9.10
N LEU A 72 33.51 -3.69 10.32
CA LEU A 72 32.73 -4.35 11.38
C LEU A 72 31.48 -3.54 11.73
N VAL A 73 31.62 -2.25 12.01
CA VAL A 73 30.50 -1.38 12.37
C VAL A 73 29.49 -1.29 11.23
N VAL A 74 29.94 -1.09 9.99
CA VAL A 74 29.08 -1.03 8.79
C VAL A 74 28.31 -2.33 8.58
N SER A 75 28.95 -3.49 8.77
CA SER A 75 28.27 -4.78 8.61
C SER A 75 27.14 -4.96 9.63
N LEU A 76 27.37 -4.56 10.89
CA LEU A 76 26.36 -4.60 11.95
C LEU A 76 25.23 -3.61 11.66
N GLU A 77 25.57 -2.38 11.27
CA GLU A 77 24.62 -1.33 10.90
C GLU A 77 23.72 -1.77 9.73
N ALA A 78 24.28 -2.43 8.71
CA ALA A 78 23.52 -2.96 7.58
C ALA A 78 22.46 -4.00 8.00
N ILE A 79 22.76 -4.86 8.98
CA ILE A 79 21.79 -5.82 9.53
C ILE A 79 20.63 -5.10 10.21
N PHE A 80 20.93 -4.07 11.01
CA PHE A 80 19.90 -3.24 11.65
C PHE A 80 19.04 -2.52 10.61
N LEU A 81 19.67 -1.92 9.59
CA LEU A 81 18.95 -1.24 8.52
C LEU A 81 18.03 -2.18 7.75
N SER A 82 18.53 -3.37 7.36
CA SER A 82 17.72 -4.38 6.68
C SER A 82 16.51 -4.79 7.54
N THR A 83 16.73 -5.01 8.84
CA THR A 83 15.65 -5.34 9.79
C THR A 83 14.64 -4.21 9.92
N PHE A 84 15.11 -2.96 10.03
CA PHE A 84 14.25 -1.79 10.10
C PHE A 84 13.43 -1.57 8.82
N ILE A 85 14.06 -1.75 7.66
CA ILE A 85 13.39 -1.72 6.36
C ILE A 85 12.31 -2.80 6.32
N LEU A 86 12.61 -4.04 6.72
CA LEU A 86 11.66 -5.14 6.73
C LEU A 86 10.46 -4.89 7.67
N ILE A 87 10.71 -4.30 8.85
CA ILE A 87 9.65 -3.89 9.77
C ILE A 87 8.78 -2.78 9.15
N SER A 88 9.41 -1.78 8.51
CA SER A 88 8.70 -0.70 7.82
C SER A 88 7.82 -1.24 6.70
N GLN A 89 8.39 -2.10 5.85
CA GLN A 89 7.68 -2.75 4.75
C GLN A 89 6.52 -3.58 5.25
N ASN A 90 6.70 -4.36 6.33
CA ASN A 90 5.61 -5.16 6.91
C ASN A 90 4.45 -4.28 7.43
N MET A 91 4.75 -3.12 8.00
CA MET A 91 3.72 -2.17 8.42
C MET A 91 2.96 -1.59 7.22
N ASP A 92 3.68 -1.13 6.20
CA ASP A 92 3.08 -0.56 4.99
C ASP A 92 2.21 -1.58 4.26
N THR A 93 2.64 -2.85 4.19
CA THR A 93 1.83 -3.96 3.65
C THR A 93 0.54 -4.14 4.44
N ARG A 94 0.60 -4.19 5.77
CA ARG A 94 -0.60 -4.33 6.62
C ARG A 94 -1.58 -3.16 6.46
N LEU A 95 -1.05 -1.94 6.33
CA LEU A 95 -1.87 -0.75 6.08
C LEU A 95 -2.48 -0.79 4.68
N SER A 96 -1.71 -1.19 3.67
CA SER A 96 -2.16 -1.36 2.29
C SER A 96 -3.29 -2.40 2.18
N GLU A 97 -3.13 -3.56 2.81
CA GLU A 97 -4.16 -4.62 2.85
C GLU A 97 -5.48 -4.12 3.47
N ARG A 98 -5.40 -3.39 4.59
CA ARG A 98 -6.60 -2.80 5.20
C ARG A 98 -7.29 -1.80 4.29
N ARG A 99 -6.53 -0.92 3.63
CA ARG A 99 -7.08 0.06 2.68
C ARG A 99 -7.74 -0.64 1.50
N ASN A 100 -7.08 -1.63 0.93
CA ASN A 100 -7.62 -2.42 -0.19
C ASN A 100 -8.93 -3.11 0.20
N HIS A 101 -9.01 -3.71 1.39
CA HIS A 101 -10.24 -4.36 1.86
C HIS A 101 -11.39 -3.36 2.10
N LEU A 102 -11.10 -2.14 2.57
CA LEU A 102 -12.09 -1.07 2.69
C LEU A 102 -12.55 -0.57 1.32
N ASP A 103 -11.62 -0.34 0.40
CA ASP A 103 -11.91 0.13 -0.97
C ASP A 103 -12.77 -0.90 -1.71
N LEU A 104 -12.49 -2.20 -1.56
CA LEU A 104 -13.30 -3.27 -2.13
C LEU A 104 -14.74 -3.24 -1.59
N GLN A 105 -14.91 -3.09 -0.27
CA GLN A 105 -16.25 -3.00 0.34
C GLN A 105 -17.03 -1.78 -0.14
N ILE A 106 -16.38 -0.63 -0.25
CA ILE A 106 -17.00 0.60 -0.76
C ILE A 106 -17.44 0.39 -2.22
N ASN A 107 -16.60 -0.22 -3.05
CA ASN A 107 -16.96 -0.54 -4.44
C ASN A 107 -18.16 -1.47 -4.54
N LEU A 108 -18.17 -2.57 -3.77
CA LEU A 108 -19.30 -3.51 -3.75
C LEU A 108 -20.60 -2.85 -3.28
N LEU A 109 -20.52 -1.98 -2.25
CA LEU A 109 -21.68 -1.24 -1.77
C LEU A 109 -22.20 -0.27 -2.83
N ALA A 110 -21.30 0.48 -3.48
CA ALA A 110 -21.64 1.39 -4.56
C ALA A 110 -22.29 0.65 -5.75
N GLU A 111 -21.79 -0.53 -6.11
CA GLU A 111 -22.38 -1.38 -7.15
C GLU A 111 -23.80 -1.84 -6.78
N GLN A 112 -24.01 -2.25 -5.52
CA GLN A 112 -25.35 -2.60 -5.02
C GLN A 112 -26.31 -1.41 -5.02
N GLU A 113 -25.85 -0.24 -4.60
CA GLU A 113 -26.66 0.99 -4.62
C GLU A 113 -27.01 1.41 -6.05
N ASN A 114 -26.06 1.33 -6.97
CA ASN A 114 -26.29 1.63 -8.39
C ASN A 114 -27.31 0.66 -9.00
N THR A 115 -27.19 -0.64 -8.71
CA THR A 115 -28.17 -1.66 -9.14
C THR A 115 -29.57 -1.35 -8.61
N LYS A 116 -29.69 -1.01 -7.32
CA LYS A 116 -30.97 -0.62 -6.73
C LYS A 116 -31.54 0.64 -7.39
N MET A 117 -30.70 1.62 -7.69
CA MET A 117 -31.12 2.82 -8.40
C MET A 117 -31.66 2.49 -9.79
N LEU A 118 -30.96 1.65 -10.57
CA LEU A 118 -31.43 1.19 -11.88
C LEU A 118 -32.78 0.45 -11.79
N LEU A 119 -32.96 -0.42 -10.79
CA LEU A 119 -34.22 -1.12 -10.55
C LEU A 119 -35.38 -0.18 -10.16
N LEU A 120 -35.09 0.86 -9.38
CA LEU A 120 -36.09 1.87 -9.02
C LEU A 120 -36.45 2.72 -10.25
N LEU A 121 -35.47 3.10 -11.06
CA LEU A 121 -35.69 3.84 -12.30
C LEU A 121 -36.50 3.01 -13.31
N SER A 122 -36.20 1.73 -13.49
CA SER A 122 -36.97 0.86 -14.39
C SER A 122 -38.42 0.71 -13.93
N ARG A 123 -38.66 0.55 -12.62
CA ARG A 123 -40.01 0.49 -12.05
C ARG A 123 -40.77 1.81 -12.23
N ILE A 124 -40.10 2.96 -12.18
CA ILE A 124 -40.71 4.27 -12.46
C ILE A 124 -41.06 4.41 -13.95
N ALA A 125 -40.15 4.01 -14.84
CA ALA A 125 -40.37 4.03 -16.28
C ALA A 125 -41.59 3.17 -16.69
N GLU A 126 -41.69 1.96 -16.12
CA GLU A 126 -42.84 1.06 -16.32
C GLU A 126 -44.16 1.69 -15.83
N LYS A 127 -44.13 2.35 -14.66
CA LYS A 127 -45.30 3.04 -14.10
C LYS A 127 -45.77 4.24 -14.94
N LEU A 128 -44.86 4.88 -15.67
CA LEU A 128 -45.15 6.06 -16.50
C LEU A 128 -45.44 5.70 -17.97
N ASP A 129 -45.49 4.41 -18.31
CA ASP A 129 -45.63 3.90 -19.69
C ASP A 129 -44.60 4.52 -20.66
N VAL A 130 -43.42 4.87 -20.12
CA VAL A 130 -42.31 5.39 -20.91
C VAL A 130 -41.62 4.17 -21.53
N LYS A 131 -41.80 4.00 -22.84
CA LYS A 131 -41.04 3.01 -23.61
C LYS A 131 -39.56 3.39 -23.61
N CYS A 132 -38.77 2.78 -22.74
CA CYS A 132 -37.31 2.73 -22.83
C CYS A 132 -36.90 1.67 -23.87
N ASP A 133 -37.48 1.74 -25.08
CA ASP A 133 -37.09 0.87 -26.20
C ASP A 133 -35.89 1.55 -26.90
N ASP A 134 -34.85 0.76 -27.13
CA ASP A 134 -33.62 1.08 -27.88
C ASP A 134 -32.62 2.07 -27.26
N ASP A 135 -32.06 1.74 -26.10
CA ASP A 135 -30.68 2.17 -25.82
C ASP A 135 -29.78 0.94 -25.54
N PRO A 136 -28.89 0.54 -26.49
CA PRO A 136 -28.02 -0.63 -26.36
C PRO A 136 -27.06 -0.59 -25.17
N SER A 137 -27.03 0.52 -24.41
CA SER A 137 -26.26 0.68 -23.18
C SER A 137 -26.89 0.05 -21.93
N ILE A 138 -28.20 -0.22 -21.90
CA ILE A 138 -28.91 -0.80 -20.73
C ILE A 138 -28.71 -2.33 -20.65
N GLU A 139 -28.69 -3.04 -21.79
CA GLU A 139 -28.46 -4.49 -21.84
C GLU A 139 -27.03 -4.87 -21.43
N VAL A 140 -26.07 -3.96 -21.66
CA VAL A 140 -24.67 -4.10 -21.24
C VAL A 140 -24.52 -3.95 -19.72
N LEU A 141 -25.35 -3.14 -19.07
CA LEU A 141 -25.32 -2.98 -17.61
C LEU A 141 -25.83 -4.25 -16.90
N GLU A 142 -26.91 -4.88 -17.39
CA GLU A 142 -27.44 -6.13 -16.80
C GLU A 142 -26.45 -7.31 -16.87
N GLN A 143 -25.59 -7.35 -17.89
CA GLN A 143 -24.60 -8.42 -18.06
C GLN A 143 -23.29 -8.17 -17.28
N SER A 144 -22.95 -6.92 -16.97
CA SER A 144 -21.71 -6.54 -16.27
C SER A 144 -21.76 -6.67 -14.74
N THR A 145 -22.97 -6.76 -14.15
CA THR A 145 -23.19 -6.72 -12.68
C THR A 145 -23.32 -8.10 -12.03
N ARG A 146 -22.90 -9.18 -12.69
CA ARG A 146 -22.89 -10.54 -12.09
C ARG A 146 -21.46 -10.91 -11.68
N PRO A 147 -21.12 -10.92 -10.37
CA PRO A 147 -19.79 -11.28 -9.86
C PRO A 147 -19.27 -12.62 -10.38
N GLU A 148 -20.18 -13.55 -10.67
CA GLU A 148 -19.90 -14.89 -11.19
C GLU A 148 -19.24 -14.89 -12.58
N HIS A 149 -19.54 -13.90 -13.43
CA HIS A 149 -18.96 -13.77 -14.77
C HIS A 149 -17.59 -13.09 -14.73
N LEU A 150 -17.39 -12.10 -13.85
CA LEU A 150 -16.09 -11.45 -13.64
C LEU A 150 -15.07 -12.44 -13.08
N ALA A 151 -15.45 -13.26 -12.08
CA ALA A 151 -14.57 -14.30 -11.54
C ALA A 151 -14.12 -15.30 -12.62
N LYS A 152 -15.05 -15.73 -13.49
CA LYS A 152 -14.74 -16.63 -14.62
C LYS A 152 -13.86 -15.98 -15.69
N GLN A 153 -14.02 -14.67 -15.95
CA GLN A 153 -13.17 -13.94 -16.90
C GLN A 153 -11.74 -13.76 -16.38
N ILE A 154 -11.59 -13.45 -15.08
CA ILE A 154 -10.28 -13.35 -14.43
C ILE A 154 -9.56 -14.71 -14.44
N GLU A 155 -10.26 -15.79 -14.12
CA GLU A 155 -9.68 -17.15 -14.15
C GLU A 155 -9.24 -17.56 -15.57
N LYS A 156 -10.03 -17.24 -16.60
CA LYS A 156 -9.63 -17.49 -18.00
C LYS A 156 -8.42 -16.68 -18.42
N ALA A 157 -8.37 -15.39 -18.07
CA ALA A 157 -7.24 -14.52 -18.40
C ALA A 157 -5.95 -15.00 -17.71
N ASP A 158 -6.01 -15.42 -16.45
CA ASP A 158 -4.86 -15.97 -15.71
C ASP A 158 -4.35 -17.28 -16.35
N GLN A 159 -5.27 -18.17 -16.77
CA GLN A 159 -4.92 -19.40 -17.48
C GLN A 159 -4.26 -19.15 -18.84
N GLU A 160 -4.70 -18.14 -19.59
CA GLU A 160 -4.07 -17.77 -20.87
C GLU A 160 -2.68 -17.17 -20.68
N LEU A 161 -2.50 -16.30 -19.67
CA LEU A 161 -1.19 -15.75 -19.31
C LEU A 161 -0.22 -16.84 -18.86
N SER A 162 -0.68 -17.79 -18.03
CA SER A 162 0.09 -18.94 -17.58
C SER A 162 0.51 -19.87 -18.73
N LYS A 163 -0.39 -20.10 -19.70
CA LYS A 163 -0.07 -20.85 -20.93
C LYS A 163 0.94 -20.12 -21.82
N LYS A 164 0.80 -18.80 -21.97
CA LYS A 164 1.72 -17.98 -22.76
C LYS A 164 3.13 -17.95 -22.16
N HIS A 165 3.23 -17.94 -20.83
CA HIS A 165 4.50 -18.02 -20.11
C HIS A 165 5.18 -19.39 -20.25
N LYS A 166 4.41 -20.48 -20.29
CA LYS A 166 4.93 -21.85 -20.52
C LYS A 166 5.26 -22.17 -21.99
N SER A 167 4.63 -21.50 -22.96
CA SER A 167 4.86 -21.73 -24.39
C SER A 167 5.99 -20.86 -24.97
N GLY A 168 6.48 -19.88 -24.21
CA GLY A 168 7.56 -18.97 -24.61
C GLY A 168 8.93 -19.28 -23.98
N SER A 169 9.06 -20.43 -23.31
CA SER A 169 10.32 -20.97 -22.78
C SER A 169 10.58 -22.36 -23.37
#